data_AF-A0A382TWH1-F1
#
_entry.id   AF-A0A382TWH1-F1
#
_cell.length_a   1.000
_cell.length_b   1.000
_cell.length_c   1.000
_cell.angle_alpha   90.00
_cell.angle_beta   90.00
_cell.angle_gamma   90.00
#
_symmetry.space_group_name_H-M   'P 1'
#
loop_
_entity.id
_entity.type
_entity.pdbx_description
1 polymer ?
#
loop_
_entity_poly.entity_id
_entity_poly.type
_entity_poly.pdbx_seq_one_letter_code
_entity_poly.pdbx_strand_id
1 'polypeptide(L)'
;MIIWIASYPKSGNTWIRSLISSYYYSEDGSFDFKLLENISQYPGPKFIKEKITKPGEVSLYWKSSQDEIIKNNKNIFLKTHNAMISLNRNFFTSEISSLGAIYIVRDPRNIITSLKNHYNFGDYKSSLEFMKSEKKYIWDERFKNDYTGFQFLGSWSKHYKSWLDNKNFKIFFLKYEELEKNTQSIFYEMIKFINFLKKDKTKISKKKIVNCIESTKFNLLKKKENEYG
;
A
#
# COMPACT_ATOMS: atom_id res chain seq x y z
N MET A 1 8.94 -13.26 4.57
CA MET A 1 8.77 -12.67 3.22
C MET A 1 7.69 -11.57 3.27
N ILE A 2 7.68 -10.67 2.30
CA ILE A 2 6.84 -9.46 2.28
C ILE A 2 5.63 -9.67 1.37
N ILE A 3 4.43 -9.29 1.83
CA ILE A 3 3.24 -9.11 1.01
C ILE A 3 2.98 -7.61 0.87
N TRP A 4 3.10 -7.07 -0.33
CA TRP A 4 2.94 -5.64 -0.57
C TRP A 4 1.47 -5.26 -0.69
N ILE A 5 1.07 -4.16 -0.05
CA ILE A 5 -0.20 -3.46 -0.33
C ILE A 5 0.19 -2.17 -1.06
N ALA A 6 0.21 -2.29 -2.38
CA ALA A 6 0.74 -1.28 -3.29
C ALA A 6 -0.38 -0.55 -4.03
N SER A 7 -0.17 0.74 -4.30
CA SER A 7 -1.12 1.55 -5.05
C SER A 7 -0.52 2.90 -5.40
N TYR A 8 -0.97 3.53 -6.48
CA TYR A 8 -0.75 4.96 -6.65
C TYR A 8 -1.45 5.73 -5.51
N PRO A 9 -0.92 6.87 -5.03
CA PRO A 9 -1.58 7.65 -3.98
C PRO A 9 -3.06 7.89 -4.26
N LYS A 10 -3.87 7.85 -3.19
CA LYS A 10 -5.33 8.08 -3.23
C LYS A 10 -6.18 7.01 -3.95
N SER A 11 -5.62 5.82 -4.18
CA SER A 11 -6.36 4.70 -4.79
C SER A 11 -7.10 3.79 -3.79
N GLY A 12 -7.19 4.15 -2.50
CA GLY A 12 -7.94 3.36 -1.50
C GLY A 12 -7.11 2.42 -0.61
N ASN A 13 -5.80 2.66 -0.51
CA ASN A 13 -4.88 1.84 0.30
C ASN A 13 -5.30 1.69 1.77
N THR A 14 -5.72 2.78 2.42
CA THR A 14 -6.16 2.76 3.83
C THR A 14 -7.32 1.79 4.04
N TRP A 15 -8.33 1.78 3.16
CA TRP A 15 -9.48 0.89 3.29
C TRP A 15 -9.08 -0.59 3.17
N ILE A 16 -8.21 -0.91 2.20
CA ILE A 16 -7.68 -2.27 2.06
C ILE A 16 -6.84 -2.70 3.25
N ARG A 17 -6.00 -1.80 3.78
CA ARG A 17 -5.25 -2.06 5.01
C ARG A 17 -6.20 -2.35 6.17
N SER A 18 -7.25 -1.55 6.34
CA SER A 18 -8.25 -1.77 7.39
C SER A 18 -8.92 -3.14 7.28
N LEU A 19 -9.38 -3.52 6.08
CA LEU A 19 -9.98 -4.84 5.84
C LEU A 19 -9.01 -5.98 6.18
N ILE A 20 -7.79 -5.94 5.62
CA ILE A 20 -6.77 -6.96 5.86
C ILE A 20 -6.38 -7.01 7.33
N SER A 21 -6.19 -5.85 7.97
CA SER A 21 -5.75 -5.80 9.35
C SER A 21 -6.83 -6.30 10.30
N SER A 22 -8.09 -5.97 10.06
CA SER A 22 -9.20 -6.55 10.81
C SER A 22 -9.24 -8.06 10.67
N TYR A 23 -9.07 -8.61 9.47
CA TYR A 23 -9.20 -10.05 9.28
C TYR A 23 -8.03 -10.84 9.87
N TYR A 24 -6.79 -10.35 9.74
CA TYR A 24 -5.60 -11.09 10.17
C TYR A 24 -5.08 -10.74 11.57
N TYR A 25 -5.44 -9.58 12.12
CA TYR A 25 -4.88 -9.07 13.39
C TYR A 25 -5.92 -8.77 14.47
N SER A 26 -7.21 -9.00 14.23
CA SER A 26 -8.23 -9.04 15.29
C SER A 26 -8.76 -10.47 15.48
N GLU A 27 -9.42 -10.74 16.59
CA GLU A 27 -10.04 -12.05 16.84
C GLU A 27 -11.34 -12.21 16.02
N ASP A 28 -12.22 -11.20 16.08
CA ASP A 28 -13.60 -11.27 15.60
C ASP A 28 -13.82 -10.58 14.24
N GLY A 29 -12.82 -9.89 13.70
CA GLY A 29 -12.91 -9.12 12.46
C GLY A 29 -13.28 -7.65 12.68
N SER A 30 -13.35 -7.16 13.91
CA SER A 30 -13.63 -5.75 14.20
C SER A 30 -12.40 -4.86 13.99
N PHE A 31 -12.58 -3.74 13.29
CA PHE A 31 -11.51 -2.79 13.01
C PHE A 31 -11.24 -1.83 14.17
N ASP A 32 -9.98 -1.83 14.60
CA ASP A 32 -9.37 -0.81 15.46
C ASP A 32 -8.18 -0.16 14.73
N PHE A 33 -7.96 1.15 14.93
CA PHE A 33 -6.89 1.89 14.25
C PHE A 33 -5.50 1.38 14.60
N LYS A 34 -5.30 0.86 15.82
CA LYS A 34 -4.03 0.24 16.23
C LYS A 34 -3.67 -0.96 15.37
N LEU A 35 -4.67 -1.63 14.76
CA LEU A 35 -4.41 -2.74 13.84
C LEU A 35 -3.60 -2.31 12.61
N LEU A 36 -3.67 -1.04 12.20
CA LEU A 36 -2.90 -0.51 11.08
C LEU A 36 -1.39 -0.50 11.35
N GLU A 37 -0.96 -0.54 12.62
CA GLU A 37 0.46 -0.61 12.99
C GLU A 37 1.11 -1.91 12.53
N ASN A 38 0.32 -2.99 12.41
CA ASN A 38 0.76 -4.28 11.86
C ASN A 38 1.10 -4.22 10.36
N ILE A 39 0.62 -3.18 9.66
CA ILE A 39 0.86 -2.96 8.24
C ILE A 39 1.55 -1.60 8.07
N SER A 40 2.84 -1.55 8.37
CA SER A 40 3.61 -0.30 8.33
C SER A 40 3.90 0.17 6.90
N GLN A 41 4.10 1.48 6.73
CA GLN A 41 4.57 2.05 5.47
C GLN A 41 6.04 1.69 5.22
N TYR A 42 6.36 1.33 3.98
CA TYR A 42 7.72 1.07 3.51
C TYR A 42 8.02 1.86 2.22
N PRO A 43 9.22 2.43 2.07
CA PRO A 43 10.27 2.54 3.09
C PRO A 43 9.88 3.52 4.19
N GLY A 44 10.63 3.51 5.29
CA GLY A 44 10.41 4.40 6.42
C GLY A 44 11.35 4.14 7.59
N PRO A 45 11.35 5.03 8.61
CA PRO A 45 12.30 5.00 9.74
C PRO A 45 12.19 3.75 10.62
N LYS A 46 11.08 3.00 10.49
CA LYS A 46 10.94 1.69 11.12
C LYS A 46 11.97 0.68 10.59
N PHE A 47 12.33 0.78 9.31
CA PHE A 47 13.12 -0.22 8.58
C PHE A 47 14.50 0.27 8.15
N ILE A 48 14.69 1.58 8.03
CA ILE A 48 15.94 2.22 7.64
C ILE A 48 16.30 3.18 8.78
N LYS A 49 17.47 2.98 9.39
CA LYS A 49 17.90 3.77 10.56
C LYS A 49 18.81 4.92 10.18
N GLU A 50 19.40 4.81 9.00
CA GLU A 50 20.24 5.81 8.37
C GLU A 50 19.40 7.02 7.98
N LYS A 51 19.90 8.21 8.33
CA LYS A 51 19.26 9.46 7.92
C LYS A 51 19.47 9.68 6.43
N ILE A 52 18.39 9.68 5.66
CA ILE A 52 18.44 9.95 4.22
C ILE A 52 18.21 11.44 3.98
N THR A 53 19.20 12.14 3.42
CA THR A 53 19.11 13.60 3.23
C THR A 53 18.84 14.02 1.79
N LYS A 54 18.96 13.11 0.81
CA LYS A 54 18.63 13.40 -0.59
C LYS A 54 17.50 12.52 -1.13
N PRO A 55 16.61 13.08 -1.98
CA PRO A 55 15.60 12.30 -2.68
C PRO A 55 16.21 11.12 -3.45
N GLY A 56 15.64 9.94 -3.27
CA GLY A 56 16.06 8.73 -3.99
C GLY A 56 17.27 7.98 -3.42
N GLU A 57 18.07 8.56 -2.51
CA GLU A 57 19.16 7.83 -1.84
C GLU A 57 18.66 6.65 -0.99
N VAL A 58 17.40 6.70 -0.54
CA VAL A 58 16.74 5.58 0.15
C VAL A 58 16.80 4.27 -0.65
N SER A 59 16.91 4.35 -1.98
CA SER A 59 16.98 3.16 -2.85
C SER A 59 18.20 2.28 -2.61
N LEU A 60 19.29 2.86 -2.09
CA LEU A 60 20.50 2.12 -1.69
C LEU A 60 20.22 1.12 -0.57
N TYR A 61 19.19 1.38 0.24
CA TYR A 61 18.83 0.58 1.41
C TYR A 61 17.66 -0.38 1.14
N TRP A 62 17.07 -0.38 -0.06
CA TRP A 62 15.91 -1.22 -0.35
C TRP A 62 16.22 -2.70 -0.16
N LYS A 63 17.34 -3.18 -0.73
CA LYS A 63 17.74 -4.57 -0.61
C LYS A 63 18.06 -4.95 0.84
N SER A 64 18.99 -4.24 1.49
CA SER A 64 19.45 -4.58 2.84
C SER A 64 18.33 -4.52 3.88
N SER A 65 17.47 -3.51 3.84
CA SER A 65 16.34 -3.40 4.76
C SER A 65 15.29 -4.50 4.53
N GLN A 66 15.03 -4.91 3.28
CA GLN A 66 14.12 -6.01 3.00
C GLN A 66 14.70 -7.37 3.39
N ASP A 67 16.00 -7.57 3.17
CA ASP A 67 16.71 -8.77 3.64
C ASP A 67 16.58 -8.89 5.16
N GLU A 68 16.75 -7.79 5.90
CA GLU A 68 16.56 -7.76 7.36
C GLU A 68 15.12 -8.10 7.77
N ILE A 69 14.13 -7.51 7.09
CA ILE A 69 12.70 -7.77 7.37
C ILE A 69 12.36 -9.26 7.24
N ILE A 70 12.95 -9.96 6.26
CA ILE A 70 12.61 -11.35 5.99
C ILE A 70 13.42 -12.36 6.83
N LYS A 71 14.50 -11.96 7.52
CA LYS A 71 15.32 -12.86 8.35
C LYS A 71 14.52 -13.69 9.35
N ASN A 72 13.48 -13.10 9.92
CA ASN A 72 12.63 -13.78 10.92
C ASN A 72 11.62 -14.77 10.32
N ASN A 73 11.68 -15.06 9.01
CA ASN A 73 10.83 -16.01 8.28
C ASN A 73 9.30 -15.84 8.46
N LYS A 74 8.85 -14.69 8.98
CA LYS A 74 7.43 -14.35 9.09
C LYS A 74 6.95 -13.69 7.80
N ASN A 75 5.69 -13.95 7.46
CA ASN A 75 4.99 -13.23 6.41
C ASN A 75 4.48 -11.91 6.99
N ILE A 76 4.95 -10.79 6.43
CA ILE A 76 4.59 -9.44 6.88
C ILE A 76 3.90 -8.67 5.75
N PHE A 77 2.92 -7.83 6.09
CA PHE A 77 2.32 -6.91 5.13
C PHE A 77 2.98 -5.54 5.22
N LEU A 78 3.33 -4.95 4.09
CA LEU A 78 3.89 -3.60 4.03
C LEU A 78 3.12 -2.74 3.02
N LYS A 79 2.82 -1.51 3.41
CA LYS A 79 2.17 -0.51 2.57
C LYS A 79 3.21 0.26 1.76
N THR A 80 2.99 0.45 0.47
CA THR A 80 3.87 1.31 -0.34
C THR A 80 3.13 2.02 -1.47
N HIS A 81 3.66 3.16 -1.86
CA HIS A 81 3.35 3.89 -3.09
C HIS A 81 4.51 3.86 -4.09
N ASN A 82 5.58 3.10 -3.83
CA ASN A 82 6.65 2.97 -4.82
C ASN A 82 6.13 2.28 -6.09
N ALA A 83 6.55 2.79 -7.24
CA ALA A 83 6.49 2.05 -8.49
C ALA A 83 7.48 0.87 -8.47
N MET A 84 7.17 -0.19 -9.23
CA MET A 84 8.06 -1.35 -9.42
C MET A 84 9.14 -1.02 -10.45
N ILE A 85 10.09 -0.18 -10.06
CA ILE A 85 11.17 0.30 -10.93
C ILE A 85 12.56 0.11 -10.32
N SER A 86 13.58 0.38 -11.13
CA SER A 86 14.94 0.60 -10.65
C SER A 86 15.19 2.09 -10.45
N LEU A 87 15.68 2.47 -9.27
CA LEU A 87 16.13 3.82 -8.96
C LEU A 87 17.59 3.75 -8.52
N ASN A 88 18.45 4.58 -9.11
CA ASN A 88 19.90 4.54 -8.86
C ASN A 88 20.51 3.14 -9.05
N ARG A 89 20.02 2.39 -10.04
CA ARG A 89 20.38 0.99 -10.34
C ARG A 89 19.96 -0.03 -9.26
N ASN A 90 19.17 0.38 -8.26
CA ASN A 90 18.60 -0.51 -7.26
C ASN A 90 17.13 -0.78 -7.59
N PHE A 91 16.77 -2.04 -7.78
CA PHE A 91 15.37 -2.43 -7.93
C PHE A 91 14.60 -2.25 -6.61
N PHE A 92 13.35 -1.79 -6.68
CA PHE A 92 12.53 -1.58 -5.49
C PHE A 92 12.41 -2.83 -4.62
N THR A 93 12.19 -4.00 -5.22
CA THR A 93 12.11 -5.28 -4.52
C THR A 93 12.44 -6.43 -5.47
N SER A 94 12.48 -7.67 -4.96
CA SER A 94 12.72 -8.89 -5.73
C SER A 94 11.85 -10.05 -5.24
N GLU A 95 11.83 -11.14 -5.99
CA GLU A 95 11.21 -12.42 -5.63
C GLU A 95 11.81 -13.08 -4.38
N ILE A 96 13.03 -12.69 -3.99
CA ILE A 96 13.70 -13.23 -2.80
C ILE A 96 13.01 -12.67 -1.54
N SER A 97 12.72 -11.38 -1.52
CA SER A 97 12.08 -10.72 -0.37
C SER A 97 10.55 -10.71 -0.47
N SER A 98 9.99 -10.73 -1.68
CA SER A 98 8.55 -10.60 -1.95
C SER A 98 7.86 -11.94 -2.11
N LEU A 99 6.84 -12.18 -1.29
CA LEU A 99 5.92 -13.31 -1.44
C LEU A 99 4.83 -13.02 -2.48
N GLY A 100 4.40 -11.77 -2.58
CA GLY A 100 3.38 -11.32 -3.53
C GLY A 100 2.91 -9.91 -3.25
N ALA A 101 1.90 -9.44 -3.99
CA ALA A 101 1.31 -8.13 -3.77
C ALA A 101 -0.20 -8.09 -3.99
N ILE A 102 -0.83 -7.10 -3.37
CA ILE A 102 -2.17 -6.62 -3.67
C ILE A 102 -1.98 -5.23 -4.25
N TYR A 103 -2.29 -5.09 -5.54
CA TYR A 103 -2.16 -3.81 -6.22
C TYR A 103 -3.53 -3.19 -6.44
N ILE A 104 -3.74 -2.01 -5.87
CA ILE A 104 -5.01 -1.29 -5.96
C ILE A 104 -4.92 -0.26 -7.08
N VAL A 105 -5.77 -0.42 -8.09
CA VAL A 105 -5.99 0.55 -9.16
C VAL A 105 -7.32 1.25 -8.94
N ARG A 106 -7.36 2.55 -9.23
CA ARG A 106 -8.56 3.37 -9.18
C ARG A 106 -8.63 4.20 -10.45
N ASP A 107 -9.83 4.54 -10.89
CA ASP A 107 -10.02 5.41 -12.04
C ASP A 107 -9.23 6.72 -11.86
N PRO A 108 -8.34 7.09 -12.81
CA PRO A 108 -7.49 8.27 -12.67
C PRO A 108 -8.31 9.56 -12.52
N ARG A 109 -9.54 9.63 -13.05
CA ARG A 109 -10.44 10.79 -12.90
C ARG A 109 -10.83 10.99 -11.43
N ASN A 110 -11.05 9.90 -10.70
CA ASN A 110 -11.36 9.95 -9.26
C ASN A 110 -10.10 10.30 -8.43
N ILE A 111 -8.91 9.87 -8.88
CA ILE A 111 -7.65 10.19 -8.22
C ILE A 111 -7.35 11.69 -8.31
N ILE A 112 -7.60 12.33 -9.46
CA ILE A 112 -7.37 13.78 -9.66
C ILE A 112 -8.04 14.62 -8.57
N THR A 113 -9.33 14.37 -8.30
CA THR A 113 -10.10 15.07 -7.26
C THR A 113 -9.56 14.77 -5.86
N SER A 114 -9.22 13.51 -5.58
CA SER A 114 -8.71 13.12 -4.28
C SER A 114 -7.32 13.69 -3.99
N LEU A 115 -6.44 13.79 -5.00
CA LEU A 115 -5.15 14.46 -4.90
C LEU A 115 -5.30 15.95 -4.66
N LYS A 116 -6.23 16.61 -5.37
CA LYS A 116 -6.49 18.05 -5.22
C LYS A 116 -6.78 18.39 -3.76
N ASN A 117 -7.72 17.65 -3.15
CA ASN A 117 -8.13 17.88 -1.77
C ASN A 117 -7.05 17.46 -0.76
N HIS A 118 -6.26 16.43 -1.05
CA HIS A 118 -5.26 15.93 -0.11
C HIS A 118 -4.00 16.80 -0.05
N TYR A 119 -3.56 17.33 -1.19
CA TYR A 119 -2.38 18.19 -1.29
C TYR A 119 -2.74 19.68 -1.35
N ASN A 120 -4.01 20.05 -1.10
CA ASN A 120 -4.53 21.41 -1.24
C ASN A 120 -4.11 22.09 -2.55
N PHE A 121 -4.17 21.36 -3.67
CA PHE A 121 -3.93 21.98 -4.97
C PHE A 121 -5.06 22.97 -5.29
N GLY A 122 -4.68 24.17 -5.74
CA GLY A 122 -5.63 25.22 -6.09
C GLY A 122 -6.57 24.81 -7.24
N ASP A 123 -6.08 23.97 -8.15
CA ASP A 123 -6.81 23.54 -9.34
C ASP A 123 -6.61 22.05 -9.67
N TYR A 124 -7.43 21.55 -10.60
CA TYR A 124 -7.29 20.18 -11.11
C TYR A 124 -6.09 20.00 -12.04
N LYS A 125 -5.58 21.09 -12.63
CA LYS A 125 -4.42 21.04 -13.54
C LYS A 125 -3.17 20.60 -12.79
N SER A 126 -2.98 21.10 -11.58
CA SER A 126 -1.89 20.71 -10.68
C SER A 126 -1.95 19.23 -10.30
N SER A 127 -3.14 18.70 -10.00
CA SER A 127 -3.34 17.24 -9.81
C SER A 127 -2.99 16.44 -11.06
N LEU A 128 -3.40 16.93 -12.24
CA LEU A 128 -3.11 16.25 -13.51
C LEU A 128 -1.60 16.26 -13.80
N GLU A 129 -0.92 17.38 -13.59
CA GLU A 129 0.54 17.49 -13.78
C GLU A 129 1.31 16.63 -12.76
N PHE A 130 0.81 16.52 -11.52
CA PHE A 130 1.32 15.53 -10.56
C PHE A 130 1.26 14.13 -11.14
N MET A 131 0.11 13.73 -11.69
CA MET A 131 -0.14 12.39 -12.23
C MET A 131 0.58 12.11 -13.55
N LYS A 132 0.88 13.12 -14.35
CA LYS A 132 1.62 12.99 -15.61
C LYS A 132 3.13 13.04 -15.42
N SER A 133 3.61 13.55 -14.29
CA SER A 133 5.04 13.72 -14.05
C SER A 133 5.76 12.37 -13.96
N GLU A 134 6.64 12.13 -14.91
CA GLU A 134 7.44 10.92 -15.03
C GLU A 134 8.51 10.76 -13.95
N LYS A 135 8.79 11.84 -13.21
CA LYS A 135 9.77 11.87 -12.11
C LYS A 135 9.10 12.18 -10.77
N LYS A 136 7.78 12.01 -10.66
CA LYS A 136 7.06 12.31 -9.43
C LYS A 136 7.53 11.38 -8.31
N TYR A 137 7.73 11.95 -7.14
CA TYR A 137 7.95 11.23 -5.88
C TYR A 137 7.21 11.95 -4.76
N ILE A 138 7.06 11.26 -3.63
CA ILE A 138 6.50 11.80 -2.39
C ILE A 138 7.38 11.40 -1.20
N TRP A 139 7.33 12.19 -0.15
CA TRP A 139 7.89 11.86 1.15
C TRP A 139 7.06 12.59 2.23
N ASP A 140 7.37 12.35 3.50
CA ASP A 140 6.68 13.01 4.60
C ASP A 140 7.37 14.35 4.92
N GLU A 141 6.78 15.45 4.45
CA GLU A 141 7.34 16.80 4.59
C GLU A 141 7.42 17.29 6.05
N ARG A 142 6.74 16.62 6.99
CA ARG A 142 6.83 16.92 8.42
C ARG A 142 8.24 16.67 8.96
N PHE A 143 8.97 15.72 8.35
CA PHE A 143 10.35 15.43 8.67
C PHE A 143 11.29 16.15 7.69
N LYS A 144 11.55 17.43 7.97
CA LYS A 144 12.40 18.28 7.12
C LYS A 144 13.75 17.62 6.85
N ASN A 145 14.12 17.54 5.56
CA ASN A 145 15.37 16.93 5.08
C ASN A 145 15.56 15.45 5.50
N ASP A 146 14.47 14.73 5.75
CA ASP A 146 14.48 13.29 5.96
C ASP A 146 13.64 12.59 4.87
N TYR A 147 14.36 11.97 3.93
CA TYR A 147 13.81 11.23 2.80
C TYR A 147 13.73 9.73 3.08
N THR A 148 13.78 9.29 4.33
CA THR A 148 13.66 7.86 4.68
C THR A 148 12.31 7.29 4.25
N GLY A 149 11.25 8.11 4.25
CA GLY A 149 9.92 7.77 3.74
C GLY A 149 9.71 8.01 2.24
N PHE A 150 10.79 8.31 1.48
CA PHE A 150 10.71 8.62 0.05
C PHE A 150 10.12 7.46 -0.74
N GLN A 151 9.16 7.78 -1.61
CA GLN A 151 8.52 6.84 -2.51
C GLN A 151 8.51 7.44 -3.93
N PHE A 152 9.17 6.75 -4.86
CA PHE A 152 9.15 7.12 -6.26
C PHE A 152 7.84 6.65 -6.90
N LEU A 153 7.12 7.58 -7.52
CA LEU A 153 5.83 7.29 -8.15
C LEU A 153 5.96 7.17 -9.68
N GLY A 154 6.62 8.14 -10.31
CA GLY A 154 6.47 8.40 -11.73
C GLY A 154 5.04 8.83 -12.09
N SER A 155 4.70 8.75 -13.39
CA SER A 155 3.33 9.04 -13.82
C SER A 155 2.38 7.93 -13.37
N TRP A 156 1.09 8.23 -13.21
CA TRP A 156 0.08 7.24 -12.85
C TRP A 156 0.09 6.03 -13.81
N SER A 157 0.23 6.30 -15.11
CA SER A 157 0.28 5.25 -16.14
C SER A 157 1.52 4.38 -15.99
N LYS A 158 2.72 4.98 -15.84
CA LYS A 158 3.94 4.19 -15.64
C LYS A 158 3.97 3.45 -14.32
N HIS A 159 3.43 4.05 -13.26
CA HIS A 159 3.27 3.36 -11.99
C HIS A 159 2.41 2.10 -12.15
N TYR A 160 1.21 2.23 -12.73
CA TYR A 160 0.33 1.09 -12.99
C TYR A 160 1.01 0.02 -13.85
N LYS A 161 1.61 0.40 -14.97
CA LYS A 161 2.33 -0.52 -15.86
C LYS A 161 3.47 -1.23 -15.15
N SER A 162 4.26 -0.53 -14.33
CA SER A 162 5.38 -1.13 -13.61
C SER A 162 4.95 -2.31 -12.72
N TRP A 163 3.80 -2.20 -12.07
CA TRP A 163 3.24 -3.28 -11.26
C TRP A 163 2.56 -4.36 -12.14
N LEU A 164 1.86 -3.96 -13.21
CA LEU A 164 1.21 -4.89 -14.14
C LEU A 164 2.20 -5.82 -14.87
N ASP A 165 3.33 -5.26 -15.26
CA ASP A 165 4.34 -5.95 -16.06
C ASP A 165 5.26 -6.83 -15.21
N ASN A 166 5.24 -6.67 -13.87
CA ASN A 166 6.02 -7.51 -12.96
C ASN A 166 5.67 -9.00 -13.09
N LYS A 167 6.68 -9.84 -13.33
CA LYS A 167 6.55 -11.31 -13.39
C LYS A 167 7.27 -12.04 -12.26
N ASN A 168 7.96 -11.31 -11.39
CA ASN A 168 8.81 -11.91 -10.35
C ASN A 168 7.98 -12.58 -9.24
N PHE A 169 6.76 -12.11 -8.99
CA PHE A 169 5.85 -12.69 -8.00
C PHE A 169 4.39 -12.42 -8.37
N LYS A 170 3.47 -13.16 -7.74
CA LYS A 170 2.04 -13.04 -8.00
C LYS A 170 1.47 -11.74 -7.43
N ILE A 171 0.59 -11.11 -8.20
CA ILE A 171 -0.10 -9.88 -7.82
C ILE A 171 -1.61 -10.07 -7.96
N PHE A 172 -2.35 -9.74 -6.91
CA PHE A 172 -3.80 -9.59 -6.96
C PHE A 172 -4.14 -8.16 -7.36
N PHE A 173 -4.61 -7.98 -8.59
CA PHE A 173 -5.06 -6.67 -9.08
C PHE A 173 -6.49 -6.41 -8.63
N LEU A 174 -6.67 -5.32 -7.90
CA LEU A 174 -7.94 -4.89 -7.37
C LEU A 174 -8.33 -3.54 -7.96
N LYS A 175 -9.50 -3.46 -8.60
CA LYS A 175 -10.11 -2.17 -8.94
C LYS A 175 -10.91 -1.65 -7.76
N TYR A 176 -10.64 -0.43 -7.34
CA TYR A 176 -11.33 0.23 -6.23
C TYR A 176 -12.85 0.28 -6.46
N GLU A 177 -13.28 0.61 -7.68
CA GLU A 177 -14.69 0.74 -8.03
C GLU A 177 -15.43 -0.61 -8.01
N GLU A 178 -14.72 -1.74 -8.23
CA GLU A 178 -15.30 -3.08 -8.08
C GLU A 178 -15.46 -3.42 -6.59
N LEU A 179 -14.47 -3.07 -5.76
CA LEU A 179 -14.53 -3.25 -4.30
C LEU A 179 -15.74 -2.51 -3.69
N GLU A 180 -16.01 -1.29 -4.14
CA GLU A 180 -17.17 -0.51 -3.68
C GLU A 180 -18.50 -1.20 -4.01
N LYS A 181 -18.60 -1.86 -5.17
CA LYS A 181 -19.83 -2.52 -5.62
C LYS A 181 -20.04 -3.89 -4.98
N ASN A 182 -18.96 -4.65 -4.74
CA ASN A 182 -19.05 -6.02 -4.25
C ASN A 182 -17.92 -6.36 -3.26
N THR A 183 -17.88 -5.62 -2.15
CA THR A 183 -16.82 -5.74 -1.14
C THR A 183 -16.70 -7.16 -0.61
N GLN A 184 -17.82 -7.83 -0.33
CA GLN A 184 -17.80 -9.17 0.28
C GLN A 184 -17.14 -10.23 -0.61
N SER A 185 -17.53 -10.31 -1.89
CA SER A 185 -16.96 -11.30 -2.81
C SER A 185 -15.49 -11.03 -3.07
N ILE A 186 -15.14 -9.77 -3.33
CA ILE A 186 -13.77 -9.38 -3.66
C ILE A 186 -12.85 -9.56 -2.45
N PHE A 187 -13.32 -9.20 -1.25
CA PHE A 187 -12.54 -9.39 -0.04
C PHE A 187 -12.31 -10.87 0.26
N TYR A 188 -13.33 -11.71 0.04
CA TYR A 188 -13.18 -13.17 0.15
C TYR A 188 -12.10 -13.72 -0.80
N GLU A 189 -12.10 -13.31 -2.08
CA GLU A 189 -11.07 -13.72 -3.04
C GLU A 189 -9.69 -13.16 -2.69
N MET A 190 -9.61 -11.94 -2.16
CA MET A 190 -8.37 -11.37 -1.64
C MET A 190 -7.81 -12.19 -0.47
N ILE A 191 -8.64 -12.62 0.49
CA ILE A 191 -8.23 -13.50 1.59
C ILE A 191 -7.76 -14.86 1.04
N LYS A 192 -8.47 -15.44 0.07
CA LYS A 192 -8.03 -16.70 -0.59
C LYS A 192 -6.65 -16.54 -1.23
N PHE A 193 -6.43 -15.44 -1.94
CA PHE A 193 -5.14 -15.13 -2.54
C PHE A 193 -4.03 -15.00 -1.49
N ILE A 194 -4.27 -14.23 -0.43
CA ILE A 194 -3.31 -14.05 0.67
C ILE A 194 -3.01 -15.38 1.37
N ASN A 195 -4.03 -16.18 1.67
CA ASN A 195 -3.85 -17.49 2.30
C ASN A 195 -3.08 -18.44 1.39
N PHE A 196 -3.36 -18.43 0.08
CA PHE A 196 -2.58 -19.16 -0.92
C PHE A 196 -1.10 -18.77 -0.88
N LEU A 197 -0.79 -17.47 -0.89
CA LEU A 197 0.58 -16.97 -0.80
C LEU A 197 1.27 -17.45 0.48
N LYS A 198 0.59 -17.33 1.62
CA LYS A 198 1.10 -17.71 2.95
C LYS A 198 1.17 -19.22 3.17
N LYS A 199 0.67 -20.04 2.24
CA LYS A 199 0.42 -21.48 2.44
C LYS A 199 -0.45 -21.77 3.68
N ASP A 200 -1.34 -20.84 4.00
CA ASP A 200 -2.23 -20.90 5.16
C ASP A 200 -3.50 -21.68 4.78
N LYS A 201 -3.73 -22.81 5.45
CA LYS A 201 -4.88 -23.70 5.22
C LYS A 201 -6.06 -23.41 6.15
N THR A 202 -5.99 -22.36 6.98
CA THR A 202 -7.13 -22.00 7.84
C THR A 202 -8.38 -21.71 7.03
N LYS A 203 -9.51 -22.25 7.51
CA LYS A 203 -10.82 -22.03 6.90
C LYS A 203 -11.20 -20.56 7.00
N ILE A 204 -11.61 -19.98 5.86
CA ILE A 204 -12.03 -18.58 5.82
C ILE A 204 -13.35 -18.40 6.55
N SER A 205 -13.37 -17.52 7.57
CA SER A 205 -14.56 -17.23 8.35
C SER A 205 -15.42 -16.18 7.66
N LYS A 206 -16.58 -16.59 7.13
CA LYS A 206 -17.57 -15.68 6.55
C LYS A 206 -18.08 -14.66 7.55
N LYS A 207 -18.30 -15.06 8.81
CA LYS A 207 -18.70 -14.15 9.90
C LYS A 207 -17.65 -13.06 10.12
N LYS A 208 -16.37 -13.44 10.16
CA LYS A 208 -15.27 -12.48 10.34
C LYS A 208 -15.20 -11.48 9.18
N ILE A 209 -15.39 -11.95 7.94
CA ILE A 209 -15.47 -11.09 6.75
C ILE A 209 -16.57 -10.04 6.89
N VAL A 210 -17.77 -10.45 7.30
CA VAL A 210 -18.89 -9.52 7.51
C VAL A 210 -18.52 -8.46 8.55
N ASN A 211 -17.95 -8.86 9.69
CA ASN A 211 -17.50 -7.94 10.73
C ASN A 211 -16.43 -6.95 10.22
N CYS A 212 -15.47 -7.41 9.41
CA CYS A 212 -14.47 -6.53 8.80
C CYS A 212 -15.12 -5.47 7.91
N ILE A 213 -16.07 -5.87 7.06
CA ILE A 213 -16.74 -4.95 6.14
C ILE A 213 -17.56 -3.92 6.91
N GLU A 214 -18.33 -4.36 7.90
CA GLU A 214 -19.17 -3.48 8.71
C GLU A 214 -18.34 -2.47 9.52
N SER A 215 -17.24 -2.90 10.13
CA SER A 215 -16.36 -2.04 10.95
C SER A 215 -15.43 -1.13 10.15
N THR A 216 -15.31 -1.33 8.82
CA THR A 216 -14.44 -0.54 7.93
C THR A 216 -15.20 0.28 6.90
N LYS A 217 -16.52 0.48 7.08
CA LYS A 217 -17.30 1.36 6.23
C LYS A 217 -16.69 2.77 6.17
N PHE A 218 -16.74 3.39 5.00
CA PHE A 218 -16.11 4.69 4.74
C PHE A 218 -16.45 5.77 5.77
N ASN A 219 -17.73 5.88 6.16
CA ASN A 219 -18.17 6.87 7.15
C ASN A 219 -17.53 6.65 8.53
N LEU A 220 -17.31 5.39 8.93
CA LEU A 220 -16.66 5.05 10.19
C LEU A 220 -15.16 5.35 10.12
N LEU A 221 -14.50 5.02 9.01
CA LEU A 221 -13.09 5.34 8.79
C LEU A 221 -12.86 6.85 8.77
N LYS A 222 -13.67 7.61 8.04
CA LYS A 222 -13.57 9.07 7.96
C LYS A 222 -13.79 9.73 9.33
N LYS A 223 -14.78 9.26 10.11
CA LYS A 223 -15.04 9.80 11.45
C LYS A 223 -13.84 9.55 12.37
N LYS A 224 -13.31 8.33 12.40
CA LYS A 224 -12.17 7.96 13.23
C LYS A 224 -10.84 8.60 12.75
N GLU A 225 -10.65 8.83 11.45
CA GLU A 225 -9.48 9.55 10.92
C GLU A 225 -9.45 11.02 11.41
N ASN A 226 -10.62 11.66 11.58
CA ASN A 226 -10.68 13.00 12.18
C ASN A 226 -10.48 13.02 13.71
N GLU A 227 -10.73 11.90 14.40
CA GLU A 227 -10.59 11.79 15.87
C GLU A 227 -9.16 11.40 16.29
N TYR A 228 -8.41 10.71 15.41
CA TYR A 228 -7.11 10.10 15.74
C TYR A 228 -5.97 10.39 14.74
N GLY A 229 -6.23 11.05 13.60
CA GLY A 229 -5.26 11.34 12.54
C GLY A 229 -4.82 12.79 12.50
#